data_AF-A0A133KBJ3-F1
#
_entry.id   AF-A0A133KBJ3-F1
#
_cell.length_a   1.000
_cell.length_b   1.000
_cell.length_c   1.000
_cell.angle_alpha   90.00
_cell.angle_beta   90.00
_cell.angle_gamma   90.00
#
_symmetry.space_group_name_H-M   'P 1'
#
loop_
_entity.id
_entity.type
_entity.pdbx_description
1 polymer ?
#
loop_
_entity_poly.entity_id
_entity_poly.type
_entity_poly.pdbx_seq_one_letter_code
_entity_poly.pdbx_strand_id
1 'polypeptide(L)' 'YKKGKEEGREEERKELLQTIPIAIKMLLAGMELQLIVEKTGLSQTEVEKIKQQLENL' A
#
# COMPACT_ATOMS: atom_id res chain seq x y z
N TYR A 1 -33.29 7.89 -0.46
CA TYR A 1 -32.13 7.16 -1.03
C TYR A 1 -30.87 8.03 -0.94
N LYS A 2 -30.09 7.90 0.15
CA LYS A 2 -28.80 8.61 0.32
C LYS A 2 -27.72 7.69 0.91
N LYS A 3 -27.85 6.37 0.76
CA LYS A 3 -27.00 5.40 1.48
C LYS A 3 -25.73 4.99 0.70
N GLY A 4 -25.71 5.13 -0.62
CA GLY A 4 -24.60 4.62 -1.45
C GLY A 4 -23.39 5.53 -1.62
N LYS A 5 -23.34 6.73 -1.02
CA LYS A 5 -22.23 7.69 -1.25
C LYS A 5 -21.21 7.77 -0.11
N GLU A 6 -21.57 7.30 1.09
CA GLU A 6 -20.64 7.21 2.23
C GLU A 6 -19.84 5.90 2.20
N GLU A 7 -20.45 4.78 1.80
CA GLU A 7 -19.80 3.47 1.77
C GLU A 7 -18.56 3.44 0.85
N GLY A 8 -18.63 4.01 -0.36
CA GLY A 8 -17.48 4.04 -1.28
C GLY A 8 -16.28 4.87 -0.79
N ARG A 9 -16.51 5.90 0.03
CA ARG A 9 -15.43 6.70 0.63
C ARG A 9 -14.75 6.00 1.80
N GLU A 10 -15.51 5.18 2.54
CA GLU A 10 -14.96 4.39 3.64
C GLU A 10 -14.14 3.20 3.12
N GLU A 11 -14.55 2.60 1.99
CA GLU A 11 -13.78 1.58 1.28
C GLU A 11 -12.46 2.12 0.73
N GLU A 12 -12.47 3.25 0.01
CA GLU A 12 -11.23 3.90 -0.48
C GLU A 12 -10.26 4.24 0.68
N ARG A 13 -10.80 4.67 1.83
CA ARG A 13 -9.98 5.03 2.99
C ARG A 13 -9.43 3.79 3.72
N LYS A 14 -10.18 2.68 3.74
CA LYS A 14 -9.69 1.38 4.24
C LYS A 14 -8.65 0.76 3.31
N GLU A 15 -8.78 0.94 2.00
CA GLU A 15 -7.77 0.53 1.03
C GLU A 15 -6.45 1.29 1.25
N LEU A 16 -6.51 2.62 1.40
CA LEU A 16 -5.33 3.46 1.67
C LEU A 16 -4.60 3.09 2.98
N LEU A 17 -5.33 2.81 4.06
CA LEU A 17 -4.73 2.36 5.34
C LEU A 17 -4.06 0.98 5.27
N GLN A 18 -4.37 0.17 4.24
CA GLN A 18 -3.75 -1.13 4.02
C GLN A 18 -2.53 -1.10 3.10
N THR A 19 -2.27 0.03 2.42
CA THR A 19 -1.21 0.14 1.40
C THR A 19 0.20 -0.17 1.93
N ILE A 20 0.57 0.34 3.11
CA ILE A 20 1.87 0.08 3.74
C ILE A 20 2.06 -1.40 4.11
N PRO A 21 1.15 -2.04 4.88
CA PRO A 21 1.30 -3.47 5.18
C PRO A 21 1.18 -4.37 3.94
N ILE A 22 0.46 -3.95 2.89
CA ILE A 22 0.46 -4.64 1.60
C ILE A 22 1.83 -4.51 0.92
N ALA A 23 2.42 -3.31 0.86
CA ALA A 23 3.76 -3.09 0.31
C ALA A 23 4.83 -3.93 1.00
N ILE A 24 4.77 -4.05 2.33
CA ILE A 24 5.66 -4.91 3.12
C ILE A 24 5.51 -6.38 2.69
N LYS A 25 4.28 -6.90 2.61
CA LYS A 25 4.02 -8.28 2.19
C LYS A 25 4.51 -8.54 0.76
N MET A 26 4.31 -7.60 -0.15
CA MET A 26 4.77 -7.70 -1.54
C MET A 26 6.30 -7.65 -1.64
N LEU A 27 6.97 -6.79 -0.86
CA LEU A 27 8.43 -6.74 -0.76
C LEU A 27 9.00 -8.06 -0.23
N LEU A 28 8.40 -8.61 0.84
CA LEU A 28 8.80 -9.91 1.40
C LEU A 28 8.54 -11.07 0.43
N ALA A 29 7.54 -10.96 -0.44
CA ALA A 29 7.26 -11.92 -1.51
C ALA A 29 8.23 -11.80 -2.71
N GLY A 30 9.16 -10.84 -2.69
CA GLY A 30 10.13 -10.62 -3.76
C GLY A 30 9.55 -9.92 -4.99
N MET A 31 8.44 -9.20 -4.84
CA MET A 31 7.86 -8.42 -5.94
C MET A 31 8.71 -7.19 -6.28
N GLU A 32 8.65 -6.76 -7.54
CA GLU A 32 9.36 -5.57 -8.01
C GLU A 32 8.83 -4.28 -7.39
N LEU A 33 9.74 -3.37 -7.06
CA LEU A 33 9.46 -2.05 -6.48
C LEU A 33 8.43 -1.24 -7.28
N GLN A 34 8.56 -1.21 -8.62
CA GLN A 34 7.61 -0.49 -9.49
C GLN A 34 6.20 -1.05 -9.38
N LEU A 35 6.04 -2.38 -9.35
CA LEU A 35 4.73 -3.02 -9.25
C LEU A 35 4.07 -2.71 -7.91
N ILE A 36 4.85 -2.62 -6.83
CA ILE A 36 4.35 -2.25 -5.51
C ILE A 36 3.89 -0.79 -5.51
N VAL A 37 4.68 0.12 -6.09
CA VAL A 37 4.30 1.53 -6.28
C VAL A 37 2.99 1.65 -7.05
N GLU A 38 2.81 0.93 -8.15
CA GLU A 38 1.58 0.96 -8.94
C GLU A 38 0.37 0.40 -8.19
N LYS A 39 0.56 -0.70 -7.43
CA LYS A 39 -0.54 -1.38 -6.73
C LYS A 39 -0.95 -0.68 -5.43
N THR A 40 0.00 -0.05 -4.75
CA THR A 40 -0.22 0.58 -3.44
C THR A 40 -0.39 2.09 -3.54
N GLY A 41 -0.02 2.70 -4.67
CA GLY A 41 0.01 4.15 -4.85
C GLY A 41 1.08 4.86 -4.03
N LEU A 42 1.95 4.11 -3.34
CA LEU A 42 3.09 4.66 -2.59
C LEU A 42 4.14 5.19 -3.55
N SER A 43 4.88 6.21 -3.13
CA SER A 43 6.04 6.65 -3.89
C SER A 43 7.18 5.62 -3.83
N GLN A 44 8.00 5.57 -4.87
CA GLN A 44 9.16 4.68 -4.91
C GLN A 44 10.07 4.86 -3.69
N THR A 45 10.25 6.10 -3.22
CA THR A 45 11.04 6.43 -2.02
C THR A 45 10.43 5.86 -0.74
N GLU A 46 9.09 5.84 -0.62
CA GLU A 46 8.42 5.23 0.54
C GLU A 46 8.60 3.71 0.55
N VAL A 47 8.45 3.06 -0.61
CA VAL A 47 8.66 1.61 -0.72
C VAL A 47 10.12 1.24 -0.48
N GLU A 48 11.08 2.05 -0.93
CA GLU A 48 12.51 1.88 -0.62
C GLU A 48 12.81 2.04 0.86
N LYS A 49 12.24 3.04 1.54
CA LYS A 49 12.40 3.20 2.99
C LYS A 49 11.86 1.99 3.74
N ILE A 50 10.71 1.47 3.34
CA ILE A 50 10.11 0.25 3.92
C ILE A 50 11.04 -0.95 3.69
N LYS A 51 11.54 -1.13 2.46
CA LYS A 51 12.48 -2.20 2.13
C LYS A 51 13.72 -2.13 3.01
N GLN A 52 14.30 -0.94 3.18
CA GLN A 52 15.49 -0.74 3.99
C GLN A 52 15.24 -0.93 5.49
N GLN A 53 14.02 -0.65 5.97
CA GLN A 53 13.62 -1.02 7.33
C GLN A 53 13.50 -2.54 7.51
N LEU A 54 13.04 -3.27 6.48
CA LEU A 54 12.95 -4.74 6.52
C LEU A 54 14.32 -5.42 6.45
N GLU A 55 15.29 -4.86 5.72
CA GLU A 55 16.67 -5.37 5.66
C GLU A 55 17.47 -5.13 6.95
N ASN A 56 17.06 -4.13 7.74
CA ASN A 56 17.68 -3.79 9.03
C ASN A 56 16.99 -4.47 10.24
N LEU A 57 15.96 -5.27 10.02
CA LEU A 57 15.27 -6.09 11.02
C LEU A 57 15.91 -7.48 11.14
#